data_AF-A0A953DNX3-F1
#
_entry.id   AF-A0A953DNX3-F1
#
_cell.length_a   1.000
_cell.length_b   1.000
_cell.length_c   1.000
_cell.angle_alpha   90.00
_cell.angle_beta   90.00
_cell.angle_gamma   90.00
#
_symmetry.space_group_name_H-M   'P 1'
#
loop_
_entity.id
_entity.type
_entity.pdbx_description
1 polymer ?
#
loop_
_entity_poly.entity_id
_entity_poly.type
_entity_poly.pdbx_seq_one_letter_code
_entity_poly.pdbx_strand_id
1 'polypeptide(L)'
;MLLAICTGPTDIQPETPAAAKYALLESTVPQIDPGELSIISLAIEDPDITPVWIDRRAIYCAVEELRGWVLSFSGFLGVLRSNHGLPAEAARLLSENFRRTKGTSPPLWW
;
A
#
# COMPACT_ATOMS: atom_id res chain seq x y z
N MET A 1 13.90 -10.95 -0.69
CA MET A 1 12.52 -11.48 -0.77
C MET A 1 11.61 -10.27 -0.81
N LEU A 2 10.72 -10.13 -1.80
CA LEU A 2 9.93 -8.90 -1.97
C LEU A 2 8.51 -9.17 -1.47
N LEU A 3 8.23 -8.79 -0.21
CA LEU A 3 6.89 -8.76 0.35
C LEU A 3 6.30 -7.38 0.03
N ALA A 4 5.66 -7.28 -1.13
CA ALA A 4 4.83 -6.12 -1.46
C ALA A 4 3.41 -6.39 -0.97
N ILE A 5 2.93 -5.57 -0.03
CA ILE A 5 1.52 -5.58 0.36
C ILE A 5 0.75 -4.71 -0.63
N CYS A 6 -0.13 -5.34 -1.40
CA CYS A 6 -1.05 -4.65 -2.31
C CYS A 6 -2.30 -4.18 -1.56
N THR A 7 -2.53 -2.87 -1.55
CA THR A 7 -3.78 -2.09 -1.47
C THR A 7 -5.11 -2.78 -1.10
N GLY A 8 -5.11 -3.62 -0.08
CA GLY A 8 -6.31 -4.15 0.55
C GLY A 8 -6.22 -3.91 2.06
N PRO A 9 -7.36 -3.87 2.76
CA PRO A 9 -7.35 -3.95 4.22
C PRO A 9 -6.54 -5.19 4.60
N THR A 10 -5.45 -4.97 5.33
CA THR A 10 -4.66 -6.08 5.85
C THR A 10 -5.18 -6.36 7.25
N ASP A 11 -5.57 -7.60 7.52
CA ASP A 11 -6.01 -8.01 8.86
C ASP A 11 -4.84 -7.87 9.83
N ILE A 12 -4.82 -6.77 10.57
CA ILE A 12 -3.87 -6.58 11.67
C ILE A 12 -4.41 -7.39 12.85
N GLN A 13 -3.61 -8.35 13.31
CA GLN A 13 -3.98 -9.12 14.49
C GLN A 13 -4.09 -8.19 15.71
N PRO A 14 -5.16 -8.33 16.52
CA PRO A 14 -5.28 -7.57 17.76
C PRO A 14 -4.10 -7.88 18.69
N GLU A 15 -3.73 -6.91 19.52
CA GLU A 15 -2.60 -7.00 20.48
C GLU A 15 -1.18 -7.04 19.86
N THR A 16 -1.06 -6.73 18.57
CA THR A 16 0.26 -6.54 17.94
C THR A 16 0.76 -5.09 18.05
N PRO A 17 2.08 -4.85 17.98
CA PRO A 17 2.64 -3.48 17.87
C PRO A 17 2.03 -2.68 16.71
N ALA A 18 1.76 -3.35 15.58
CA ALA A 18 1.09 -2.75 14.43
C ALA A 18 -0.35 -2.29 14.75
N ALA A 19 -1.09 -3.03 15.59
CA ALA A 19 -2.44 -2.63 16.03
C ALA A 19 -2.40 -1.38 16.92
N ALA A 20 -1.42 -1.30 17.83
CA ALA A 20 -1.23 -0.10 18.66
C ALA A 20 -0.84 1.11 17.80
N LYS A 21 -0.02 0.92 16.78
CA LYS A 21 0.37 1.97 15.83
C LYS A 21 -0.80 2.42 14.95
N TYR A 22 -1.62 1.48 14.51
CA TYR A 22 -2.85 1.76 13.77
C TYR A 22 -3.79 2.67 14.57
N ALA A 23 -4.09 2.32 15.83
CA ALA A 23 -4.96 3.13 16.69
C ALA A 23 -4.40 4.54 16.92
N LEU A 24 -3.07 4.68 17.04
CA LEU A 24 -2.42 5.99 17.12
C LEU A 24 -2.64 6.79 15.84
N LEU A 25 -2.36 6.21 14.68
CA LEU A 25 -2.46 6.87 13.37
C LEU A 25 -3.90 7.26 13.03
N GLU A 26 -4.87 6.41 13.36
CA GLU A 26 -6.31 6.69 13.20
C GLU A 26 -6.73 7.94 13.99
N SER A 27 -6.15 8.17 15.17
CA SER A 27 -6.42 9.35 15.98
C SER A 27 -5.73 10.64 15.48
N THR A 28 -4.61 10.51 14.76
CA THR A 28 -3.76 11.66 14.37
C THR A 28 -3.87 12.06 12.90
N VAL A 29 -4.29 11.15 12.02
CA VAL A 29 -4.36 11.38 10.57
C VAL A 29 -5.80 11.23 10.08
N PRO A 30 -6.69 12.19 10.43
CA PRO A 30 -8.06 12.15 9.96
C PRO A 30 -8.04 12.29 8.43
N GLN A 31 -8.85 11.48 7.73
CA GLN A 31 -9.07 11.45 6.27
C GLN A 31 -8.26 10.44 5.45
N ILE A 32 -7.51 9.52 6.06
CA ILE A 32 -6.95 8.36 5.35
C ILE A 32 -7.91 7.17 5.49
N ASP A 33 -8.01 6.36 4.44
CA ASP A 33 -8.78 5.13 4.47
C ASP A 33 -8.20 4.15 5.52
N PRO A 34 -9.04 3.49 6.35
CA PRO A 34 -8.60 2.47 7.31
C PRO A 34 -7.68 1.40 6.70
N GLY A 35 -7.92 0.97 5.47
CA GLY A 35 -7.06 0.03 4.77
C GLY A 35 -5.66 0.60 4.52
N GLU A 36 -5.56 1.86 4.12
CA GLU A 36 -4.27 2.53 3.90
C GLU A 36 -3.50 2.74 5.22
N LEU A 37 -4.20 3.08 6.31
CA LEU A 37 -3.61 3.19 7.65
C LEU A 37 -3.07 1.85 8.15
N SER A 38 -3.76 0.74 7.84
CA SER A 38 -3.30 -0.59 8.22
C SER A 38 -1.96 -0.96 7.57
N ILE A 39 -1.78 -0.62 6.30
CA ILE A 39 -0.55 -0.86 5.54
C ILE A 39 0.61 -0.01 6.09
N ILE A 40 0.35 1.26 6.41
CA ILE A 40 1.36 2.15 7.04
C ILE A 40 1.81 1.55 8.37
N SER A 41 0.86 1.13 9.21
CA SER A 41 1.14 0.57 10.53
C SER A 41 2.02 -0.68 10.45
N LEU A 42 1.75 -1.57 9.50
CA LEU A 42 2.56 -2.77 9.26
C LEU A 42 3.97 -2.43 8.77
N ALA A 43 4.10 -1.49 7.83
CA ALA A 43 5.40 -1.11 7.28
C ALA A 43 6.28 -0.32 8.26
N ILE A 44 5.70 0.31 9.29
CA ILE A 44 6.48 0.90 10.39
C ILE A 44 7.16 -0.19 11.24
N GLU A 45 6.46 -1.29 11.50
CA GLU A 45 6.94 -2.36 12.38
C GLU A 45 7.85 -3.36 11.66
N ASP A 46 7.67 -3.55 10.35
CA ASP A 46 8.49 -4.44 9.53
C ASP A 46 9.19 -3.66 8.39
N PRO A 47 10.50 -3.34 8.53
CA PRO A 47 11.23 -2.57 7.55
C PRO A 47 11.52 -3.32 6.24
N ASP A 48 11.31 -4.65 6.20
CA ASP A 48 11.44 -5.43 4.96
C ASP A 48 10.20 -5.32 4.07
N ILE A 49 9.10 -4.78 4.60
CA ILE A 49 7.88 -4.52 3.85
C ILE A 49 8.06 -3.20 3.10
N THR A 50 8.02 -3.27 1.77
CA THR A 50 7.90 -2.06 0.95
C THR A 50 6.46 -1.89 0.51
N PRO A 51 5.71 -0.98 1.15
CA PRO A 51 4.33 -0.76 0.80
C PRO A 51 4.18 -0.10 -0.58
N VAL A 52 3.12 -0.51 -1.29
CA VAL A 52 2.82 -0.08 -2.65
C VAL A 52 1.47 0.61 -2.66
N TRP A 53 1.45 1.89 -3.03
CA TRP A 53 0.24 2.68 -3.14
C TRP A 53 -0.03 3.10 -4.57
N ILE A 54 -1.30 3.38 -4.79
CA ILE A 54 -1.79 3.71 -6.12
C ILE A 54 -2.36 5.12 -6.15
N ASP A 55 -2.90 5.60 -5.02
CA ASP A 55 -3.33 6.97 -4.90
C ASP A 55 -2.19 7.90 -4.53
N ARG A 56 -2.09 9.04 -5.24
CA ARG A 56 -1.03 10.02 -4.97
C ARG A 56 -1.16 10.64 -3.59
N ARG A 57 -2.38 10.84 -3.09
CA ARG A 57 -2.61 11.40 -1.76
C ARG A 57 -2.13 10.44 -0.69
N ALA A 58 -2.47 9.15 -0.83
CA ALA A 58 -2.03 8.09 0.06
C ALA A 58 -0.50 7.95 0.08
N ILE A 59 0.15 8.07 -1.08
CA ILE A 59 1.63 8.08 -1.19
C ILE A 59 2.23 9.22 -0.36
N TYR A 60 1.70 10.44 -0.45
CA TYR A 60 2.24 11.57 0.31
C TYR A 60 2.15 11.34 1.81
N CYS A 61 0.97 10.94 2.31
CA CYS A 61 0.79 10.66 3.73
C CYS A 61 1.68 9.51 4.20
N ALA A 62 1.78 8.44 3.40
CA ALA A 62 2.64 7.32 3.73
C ALA A 62 4.13 7.69 3.80
N VAL A 63 4.60 8.55 2.90
CA VAL A 63 5.99 9.05 2.93
C VAL A 63 6.24 9.88 4.18
N GLU A 64 5.29 10.73 4.59
CA GLU A 64 5.41 11.54 5.81
C GLU A 64 5.49 10.67 7.07
N GLU A 65 4.66 9.64 7.17
CA GLU A 65 4.58 8.77 8.35
C GLU A 65 5.73 7.74 8.41
N LEU A 66 6.07 7.11 7.29
CA LEU A 66 7.10 6.05 7.27
C LEU A 66 8.52 6.61 7.28
N ARG A 67 8.71 7.84 6.77
CA ARG A 67 10.04 8.43 6.51
C ARG A 67 10.98 7.46 5.77
N GLY A 68 10.39 6.58 4.95
CA GLY A 68 11.01 5.40 4.38
C GLY A 68 10.64 5.20 2.91
N TRP A 69 11.00 4.03 2.38
CA TRP A 69 10.78 3.72 0.96
C TRP A 69 9.32 3.34 0.69
N VAL A 70 8.68 4.16 -0.13
CA VAL A 70 7.31 3.98 -0.59
C VAL A 70 7.33 3.82 -2.10
N LEU A 71 6.64 2.81 -2.63
CA LEU A 71 6.49 2.64 -4.07
C LEU A 71 5.11 3.07 -4.52
N SER A 72 5.07 3.84 -5.61
CA SER A 72 3.85 3.92 -6.42
C SER A 72 3.64 2.60 -7.17
N PHE A 73 2.42 2.29 -7.60
CA PHE A 73 2.14 1.14 -8.45
C PHE A 73 3.05 1.08 -9.68
N SER A 74 3.25 2.22 -10.35
CA SER A 74 4.16 2.33 -11.48
C SER A 74 5.61 2.03 -11.09
N GLY A 75 6.04 2.50 -9.92
CA GLY A 75 7.36 2.20 -9.36
C GLY A 75 7.53 0.71 -9.06
N PHE A 76 6.52 0.08 -8.46
CA PHE A 76 6.49 -1.36 -8.21
C PHE A 76 6.61 -2.17 -9.50
N LEU A 77 5.83 -1.82 -10.54
CA LEU A 77 5.97 -2.46 -11.86
C LEU A 77 7.38 -2.25 -12.44
N GLY A 78 7.99 -1.07 -12.25
CA GLY A 78 9.38 -0.80 -12.64
C GLY A 78 10.39 -1.73 -11.95
N VAL A 79 10.22 -1.97 -10.65
CA VAL A 79 11.04 -2.92 -9.88
C VAL A 79 10.85 -4.35 -10.39
N LEU A 80 9.61 -4.78 -10.61
CA LEU A 80 9.32 -6.10 -11.17
C LEU A 80 9.93 -6.30 -12.57
N ARG A 81 9.91 -5.27 -13.41
CA ARG A 81 10.54 -5.32 -14.74
C ARG A 81 12.05 -5.45 -14.65
N SER A 82 12.68 -4.67 -13.78
CA SER A 82 14.14 -4.56 -13.71
C SER A 82 14.78 -5.74 -12.99
N ASN A 83 14.12 -6.24 -11.94
CA ASN A 83 14.71 -7.20 -11.01
C ASN A 83 14.06 -8.59 -11.06
N HIS A 84 12.85 -8.70 -11.63
CA HIS A 84 12.06 -9.94 -11.61
C HIS A 84 11.59 -10.39 -13.00
N GLY A 85 12.05 -9.73 -14.08
CA GLY A 85 11.78 -10.15 -15.45
C GLY A 85 10.33 -9.96 -15.91
N LEU A 86 9.56 -9.07 -15.27
CA LEU A 86 8.20 -8.76 -15.73
C LEU A 86 8.26 -8.20 -17.18
N PRO A 87 7.57 -8.82 -18.15
CA PRO A 87 7.54 -8.30 -19.51
C PRO A 87 6.91 -6.90 -19.56
N ALA A 88 7.42 -6.04 -20.45
CA ALA A 88 6.88 -4.68 -20.62
C ALA A 88 5.39 -4.69 -20.98
N GLU A 89 4.97 -5.65 -21.80
CA GLU A 89 3.57 -5.81 -22.20
C GLU A 89 2.68 -6.23 -21.02
N ALA A 90 3.17 -7.13 -20.16
CA ALA A 90 2.45 -7.52 -18.94
C ALA A 90 2.29 -6.32 -17.98
N ALA A 91 3.35 -5.52 -17.79
CA ALA A 91 3.27 -4.31 -16.98
C ALA A 91 2.27 -3.28 -17.53
N ARG A 92 2.22 -3.14 -18.87
CA ARG A 92 1.25 -2.28 -19.56
C ARG A 92 -0.18 -2.76 -19.33
N LEU A 93 -0.44 -4.06 -19.52
CA LEU A 93 -1.76 -4.66 -19.29
C LEU A 93 -2.22 -4.52 -17.84
N LEU A 94 -1.33 -4.74 -16.87
CA LEU A 94 -1.63 -4.54 -15.44
C LEU A 94 -2.00 -3.08 -15.15
N SER A 95 -1.25 -2.13 -15.72
CA SER A 95 -1.53 -0.69 -15.58
C SER A 95 -2.87 -0.27 -16.21
N GLU A 96 -3.22 -0.86 -17.35
CA GLU A 96 -4.48 -0.59 -18.05
C GLU A 96 -5.68 -1.21 -17.34
N ASN A 97 -5.57 -2.47 -16.93
CA ASN A 97 -6.60 -3.17 -16.19
C ASN A 97 -6.91 -2.44 -14.88
N PHE A 98 -5.86 -2.01 -14.18
CA PHE A 98 -6.02 -1.24 -12.95
C PHE A 98 -6.76 0.08 -13.16
N ARG A 99 -6.44 0.84 -14.22
CA ARG A 99 -7.15 2.10 -14.54
C ARG A 99 -8.64 1.87 -14.81
N ARG A 100 -9.00 0.71 -15.36
CA ARG A 100 -10.40 0.34 -15.63
C ARG A 100 -11.16 -0.04 -14.36
N THR A 101 -10.49 -0.64 -13.36
CA THR A 101 -11.12 -1.09 -12.11
C THR A 101 -11.17 -0.03 -10.99
N LYS A 102 -10.40 1.08 -11.10
CA LYS A 102 -10.36 2.16 -10.09
C LYS A 102 -11.74 2.86 -9.85
N GLY A 103 -12.78 2.52 -10.62
CA GLY A 103 -14.15 3.04 -10.45
C GLY A 103 -15.17 2.09 -9.80
N THR A 104 -14.81 0.86 -9.42
CA THR A 104 -15.79 -0.18 -9.04
C THR A 104 -15.49 -0.92 -7.73
N SER A 105 -14.72 -0.36 -6.80
CA SER A 105 -14.56 -1.00 -5.49
C SER A 105 -15.76 -0.63 -4.60
N PRO A 106 -16.62 -1.59 -4.21
CA PRO A 106 -17.64 -1.33 -3.19
C PRO A 106 -16.98 -1.06 -1.83
N PRO A 107 -17.60 -0.24 -0.95
CA PRO A 107 -17.11 -0.07 0.41
C PRO A 107 -17.16 -1.42 1.15
N LEU A 108 -16.16 -1.65 2.01
CA LEU A 108 -15.92 -2.87 2.79
C LEU A 108 -16.99 -3.20 3.86
N TRP A 109 -18.13 -2.52 3.87
CA TRP A 109 -19.16 -2.71 4.88
C TRP A 109 -20.44 -3.25 4.25
N TRP A 110 -20.56 -4.59 4.23
CA TRP A 110 -21.83 -5.30 4.43
C TRP A 110 -21.63 -6.30 5.56
#